data_AF-A0A661PY74-F1
#
_entry.id   AF-A0A661PY74-F1
#
_cell.length_a   1.000
_cell.length_b   1.000
_cell.length_c   1.000
_cell.angle_alpha   90.00
_cell.angle_beta   90.00
_cell.angle_gamma   90.00
#
_symmetry.space_group_name_H-M   'P 1'
#
loop_
_entity.id
_entity.type
_entity.pdbx_description
1 polymer ?
#
loop_
_entity_poly.entity_id
_entity_poly.type
_entity_poly.pdbx_seq_one_letter_code
_entity_poly.pdbx_strand_id
1 'polypeptide(L)'
;ELIVVISAAVLAMLSFAAGTQGYFLVKCRVWETVALLLVALILFRPGIVWDKIFPPLLEEPADEIVSYVGDMDPDSALRITLKGEKMNGKMFTKTIMLTVGDEATGAEKLAGIGFETREEEGKIFIDNVIFGSAAEKSGVDFDQEILNIQVPNHRLPPELMYFPAVGLYILLYVIHFRRRKKQELSTVAA
;
A
#
# COMPACT_ATOMS: atom_id res chain seq x y z
N GLU A 1 14.06 -11.50 -9.44
CA GLU A 1 13.66 -10.94 -8.13
C GLU A 1 14.52 -11.40 -6.96
N LEU A 2 14.64 -12.71 -6.71
CA LEU A 2 15.28 -13.23 -5.48
C LEU A 2 16.71 -12.71 -5.22
N ILE A 3 17.56 -12.61 -6.25
CA ILE A 3 18.94 -12.07 -6.14
C ILE A 3 18.94 -10.59 -5.72
N VAL A 4 18.01 -9.79 -6.26
CA VAL A 4 17.90 -8.36 -5.93
C VAL A 4 17.47 -8.20 -4.48
N VAL A 5 16.50 -9.00 -4.03
CA VAL A 5 16.02 -9.00 -2.64
C VAL A 5 17.12 -9.41 -1.67
N ILE A 6 17.86 -10.49 -1.96
CA ILE A 6 19.00 -10.91 -1.12
C ILE A 6 20.05 -9.80 -1.05
N SER A 7 20.42 -9.23 -2.20
CA SER A 7 21.45 -8.20 -2.27
C SER A 7 21.04 -6.95 -1.49
N ALA A 8 19.78 -6.52 -1.64
CA ALA A 8 19.20 -5.41 -0.88
C ALA A 8 19.17 -5.70 0.63
N ALA A 9 18.81 -6.91 1.04
CA ALA A 9 18.78 -7.32 2.45
C ALA A 9 20.18 -7.31 3.08
N VAL A 10 21.19 -7.81 2.37
CA VAL A 10 22.59 -7.77 2.84
C VAL A 10 23.06 -6.33 3.00
N LEU A 11 22.81 -5.46 2.01
CA LEU A 11 23.15 -4.03 2.09
C LEU A 11 22.41 -3.32 3.23
N ALA A 12 21.14 -3.68 3.47
CA ALA A 12 20.35 -3.15 4.58
C ALA A 12 20.97 -3.51 5.93
N MET A 13 21.35 -4.78 6.13
CA MET A 13 22.00 -5.26 7.35
C MET A 13 23.34 -4.56 7.60
N LEU A 14 24.16 -4.40 6.56
CA LEU A 14 25.43 -3.67 6.66
C LEU A 14 25.22 -2.19 7.02
N SER A 15 24.24 -1.53 6.39
CA SER A 15 23.88 -0.14 6.68
C SER A 15 23.37 0.03 8.10
N PHE A 16 22.53 -0.90 8.58
CA PHE A 16 21.98 -0.90 9.93
C PHE A 16 23.06 -1.11 10.99
N ALA A 17 23.94 -2.11 10.80
CA ALA A 17 25.05 -2.37 11.69
C ALA A 17 25.99 -1.15 11.77
N ALA A 18 26.33 -0.56 10.62
CA ALA A 18 27.17 0.62 10.56
C ALA A 18 26.55 1.87 11.21
N GLY A 19 25.24 2.06 11.02
CA GLY A 19 24.47 3.13 11.65
C GLY A 19 24.45 2.99 13.18
N THR A 20 24.09 1.81 13.68
CA THR A 20 24.00 1.53 15.13
C THR A 20 25.35 1.58 15.84
N GLN A 21 26.42 1.11 15.19
CA GLN A 21 27.79 1.19 15.72
C GLN A 21 28.41 2.59 15.58
N GLY A 22 27.81 3.50 14.80
CA GLY A 22 28.38 4.82 14.50
C GLY A 22 29.70 4.75 13.72
N TYR A 23 29.94 3.63 13.05
CA TYR A 23 31.18 3.35 12.36
C TYR A 23 30.92 2.53 11.09
N PHE A 24 31.36 3.05 9.95
CA PHE A 24 31.28 2.34 8.67
C PHE A 24 32.68 2.00 8.15
N LEU A 25 33.32 2.93 7.42
CA LEU A 25 34.75 2.88 7.08
C LEU A 25 35.60 3.83 7.94
N VAL A 26 34.95 4.85 8.48
CA VAL A 26 35.50 5.86 9.40
C VAL A 26 34.39 6.21 10.38
N LYS A 27 34.75 6.86 11.50
CA LYS A 27 33.77 7.33 12.49
C LYS A 27 32.70 8.21 11.82
N CYS A 28 31.45 7.78 11.92
CA CYS A 28 30.29 8.47 11.35
C CYS A 28 29.99 9.73 12.16
N ARG A 29 29.59 10.80 11.46
CA ARG A 29 28.92 11.94 12.07
C ARG A 29 27.45 11.57 12.32
N VAL A 30 26.78 12.29 13.23
CA VAL A 30 25.37 12.02 13.59
C VAL A 30 24.45 11.97 12.37
N TRP A 31 24.60 12.89 11.42
CA TRP A 31 23.83 12.90 10.17
C TRP A 31 24.16 11.72 9.22
N GLU A 32 25.41 11.24 9.20
CA GLU A 32 25.81 10.04 8.43
C GLU A 32 25.17 8.78 9.03
N THR A 33 25.13 8.69 10.37
CA THR A 33 24.42 7.61 11.07
C THR A 33 22.92 7.62 10.78
N VAL A 34 22.26 8.78 10.87
CA VAL A 34 20.83 8.90 10.54
C VAL A 34 20.57 8.52 9.08
N ALA A 35 21.43 8.93 8.15
CA ALA A 35 21.31 8.57 6.74
C ALA A 35 21.47 7.06 6.51
N LEU A 36 22.43 6.39 7.15
CA LEU A 36 22.60 4.93 7.06
C LEU A 36 21.40 4.17 7.62
N LEU A 37 20.82 4.63 8.73
CA LEU A 37 19.60 4.04 9.29
C LEU A 37 18.39 4.24 8.37
N LEU A 38 18.28 5.41 7.72
CA LEU A 38 17.24 5.69 6.73
C LEU A 38 17.39 4.77 5.51
N VAL A 39 18.60 4.58 5.00
CA VAL A 39 18.89 3.61 3.91
C VAL A 39 18.45 2.21 4.32
N ALA A 40 18.83 1.76 5.53
CA ALA A 40 18.44 0.44 6.01
C ALA A 40 16.91 0.29 6.10
N LEU A 41 16.21 1.30 6.59
CA LEU A 41 14.75 1.29 6.71
C LEU A 41 14.06 1.20 5.34
N ILE A 42 14.54 1.95 4.34
CA ILE A 42 13.99 1.90 2.98
C ILE A 42 14.26 0.54 2.33
N LEU A 43 15.47 -0.02 2.49
CA LEU A 43 15.80 -1.33 1.91
C LEU A 43 15.02 -2.47 2.57
N PHE A 44 14.81 -2.44 3.89
CA PHE A 44 14.01 -3.45 4.58
C PHE A 44 12.51 -3.36 4.28
N ARG A 45 11.98 -2.14 4.15
CA ARG A 45 10.54 -1.94 3.88
C ARG A 45 10.31 -0.74 2.96
N PRO A 46 10.43 -0.92 1.63
CA PRO A 46 10.23 0.16 0.67
C PRO A 46 8.79 0.70 0.71
N GLY A 47 7.82 -0.14 1.09
CA GLY A 47 6.41 0.22 1.25
C GLY A 47 6.15 1.36 2.25
N ILE A 48 7.01 1.57 3.27
CA ILE A 48 6.81 2.68 4.24
C ILE A 48 6.72 4.04 3.54
N VAL A 49 7.52 4.23 2.50
CA VAL A 49 7.54 5.47 1.71
C VAL A 49 6.63 5.34 0.50
N TRP A 50 6.64 4.18 -0.18
CA TRP A 50 5.87 3.99 -1.40
C TRP A 50 4.37 4.03 -1.15
N ASP A 51 3.88 3.37 -0.10
CA ASP A 51 2.45 3.28 0.19
C ASP A 51 1.87 4.65 0.62
N LYS A 52 2.71 5.61 1.03
CA LYS A 52 2.30 6.98 1.33
C LYS A 52 2.16 7.85 0.09
N ILE A 53 2.98 7.61 -0.93
CA ILE A 53 2.99 8.37 -2.19
C ILE A 53 1.98 7.77 -3.17
N PHE A 54 1.94 6.43 -3.22
CA PHE A 54 1.07 5.63 -4.08
C PHE A 54 0.28 4.64 -3.21
N PRO A 55 -0.86 5.06 -2.65
CA PRO A 55 -1.69 4.20 -1.82
C PRO A 55 -2.11 2.95 -2.60
N PRO A 56 -2.14 1.77 -1.95
CA PRO A 56 -2.48 0.51 -2.61
C PRO A 56 -3.94 0.42 -3.05
N LEU A 57 -4.81 1.19 -2.40
CA LEU A 57 -6.24 1.25 -2.67
C LEU A 57 -6.61 2.72 -2.89
N LEU A 58 -7.34 2.99 -3.96
CA LEU A 58 -7.96 4.29 -4.19
C LEU A 58 -9.41 4.21 -3.73
N GLU A 59 -9.86 5.24 -3.02
CA GLU A 59 -11.27 5.42 -2.69
C GLU A 59 -11.91 6.17 -3.85
N GLU A 60 -12.66 5.44 -4.68
CA GLU A 60 -13.42 5.99 -5.79
C GLU A 60 -14.89 6.22 -5.37
N PRO A 61 -15.57 7.20 -5.98
CA PRO A 61 -16.98 7.44 -5.74
C PRO A 61 -17.83 6.22 -6.14
N ALA A 62 -18.98 6.09 -5.48
CA ALA A 62 -19.86 4.94 -5.67
C ALA A 62 -20.70 5.01 -6.96
N ASP A 63 -20.79 6.19 -7.60
CA ASP A 63 -21.56 6.47 -8.81
C ASP A 63 -21.28 5.47 -9.95
N GLU A 64 -20.04 5.06 -10.13
CA GLU A 64 -19.64 4.11 -11.17
C GLU A 64 -19.45 2.68 -10.66
N ILE A 65 -20.07 2.29 -9.53
CA ILE A 65 -19.89 0.94 -8.93
C ILE A 65 -20.07 -0.21 -9.92
N VAL A 66 -21.07 -0.11 -10.79
CA VAL A 66 -21.38 -1.13 -11.79
C VAL A 66 -20.24 -1.22 -12.82
N SER A 67 -19.64 -0.10 -13.19
CA SER A 67 -18.50 -0.09 -14.12
C SER A 67 -17.26 -0.68 -13.47
N TYR A 68 -16.92 -0.24 -12.25
CA TYR A 68 -15.75 -0.73 -11.51
C TYR A 68 -15.82 -2.24 -11.25
N VAL A 69 -16.99 -2.76 -10.87
CA VAL A 69 -17.20 -4.20 -10.66
C VAL A 69 -17.19 -4.96 -12.00
N GLY A 70 -17.64 -4.32 -13.08
CA GLY A 70 -17.53 -4.86 -14.43
C GLY A 70 -16.09 -5.16 -14.82
N ASP A 71 -15.18 -4.22 -14.55
CA ASP A 71 -13.75 -4.31 -14.88
C ASP A 71 -12.93 -5.21 -13.94
N MET A 72 -13.50 -5.63 -12.80
CA MET A 72 -12.84 -6.51 -11.85
C MET A 72 -12.73 -7.94 -12.36
N ASP A 73 -11.56 -8.55 -12.20
CA ASP A 73 -11.36 -9.98 -12.47
C ASP A 73 -12.24 -10.86 -11.55
N PRO A 74 -12.66 -12.05 -12.00
CA PRO A 74 -13.31 -13.04 -11.14
C PRO A 74 -12.45 -13.38 -9.93
N ASP A 75 -13.09 -13.72 -8.80
CA ASP A 75 -12.45 -14.00 -7.50
C ASP A 75 -11.70 -12.82 -6.86
N SER A 76 -11.74 -11.64 -7.46
CA SER A 76 -11.18 -10.43 -6.86
C SER A 76 -12.00 -9.96 -5.65
N ALA A 77 -11.36 -9.24 -4.75
CA ALA A 77 -11.98 -8.73 -3.53
C ALA A 77 -12.52 -7.32 -3.74
N LEU A 78 -13.84 -7.19 -3.86
CA LEU A 78 -14.56 -5.92 -3.84
C LEU A 78 -14.65 -5.39 -2.41
N ARG A 79 -14.14 -4.18 -2.17
CA ARG A 79 -14.23 -3.51 -0.87
C ARG A 79 -15.13 -2.29 -0.99
N ILE A 80 -16.18 -2.25 -0.19
CA ILE A 80 -17.14 -1.14 -0.18
C ILE A 80 -17.33 -0.60 1.22
N THR A 81 -17.47 0.72 1.33
CA THR A 81 -17.82 1.38 2.59
C THR A 81 -19.30 1.72 2.56
N LEU A 82 -20.03 1.11 3.47
CA LEU A 82 -21.47 1.26 3.64
C LEU A 82 -21.76 2.21 4.80
N LYS A 83 -22.81 2.99 4.64
CA LYS A 83 -23.41 3.79 5.68
C LYS A 83 -24.86 3.38 5.83
N GLY A 84 -25.22 2.99 7.05
CA GLY A 84 -26.56 2.55 7.38
C GLY A 84 -27.02 3.07 8.73
N GLU A 85 -28.26 2.76 9.06
CA GLU A 85 -28.87 3.09 10.33
C GLU A 85 -29.14 1.81 11.11
N LYS A 86 -28.80 1.78 12.40
CA LYS A 86 -29.17 0.67 13.29
C LYS A 86 -30.63 0.83 13.71
N MET A 87 -31.25 -0.28 14.16
CA MET A 87 -32.62 -0.28 14.74
C MET A 87 -32.87 0.75 15.86
N ASN A 88 -31.81 1.28 16.48
CA ASN A 88 -31.87 2.31 17.53
C ASN A 88 -31.69 3.75 17.02
N GLY A 89 -31.71 3.97 15.71
CA GLY A 89 -31.54 5.28 15.07
C GLY A 89 -30.10 5.78 14.98
N LYS A 90 -29.11 4.98 15.41
CA LYS A 90 -27.69 5.37 15.31
C LYS A 90 -27.13 5.03 13.94
N MET A 91 -26.64 6.07 13.27
CA MET A 91 -25.86 5.92 12.04
C MET A 91 -24.56 5.15 12.32
N PHE A 92 -24.20 4.28 11.39
CA PHE A 92 -22.92 3.58 11.40
C PHE A 92 -22.30 3.58 10.01
N THR A 93 -20.97 3.53 9.98
CA THR A 93 -20.18 3.33 8.77
C THR A 93 -19.38 2.06 8.91
N LYS A 94 -19.42 1.18 7.91
CA LYS A 94 -18.75 -0.12 7.91
C LYS A 94 -18.16 -0.39 6.54
N THR A 95 -16.88 -0.76 6.51
CA THR A 95 -16.25 -1.31 5.32
C THR A 95 -16.37 -2.83 5.33
N ILE A 96 -16.83 -3.38 4.22
CA ILE A 96 -16.94 -4.83 4.02
C ILE A 96 -16.16 -5.26 2.78
N MET A 97 -15.85 -6.54 2.72
CA MET A 97 -15.14 -7.17 1.61
C MET A 97 -15.98 -8.31 1.07
N LEU A 98 -16.25 -8.29 -0.23
CA LEU A 98 -17.07 -9.24 -0.95
C LEU A 98 -16.24 -9.80 -2.10
N THR A 99 -16.46 -11.07 -2.44
CA THR A 99 -15.75 -11.71 -3.57
C THR A 99 -16.58 -11.54 -4.83
N VAL A 100 -15.97 -11.03 -5.90
CA VAL A 100 -16.61 -10.86 -7.20
C VAL A 100 -16.72 -12.21 -7.91
N GLY A 101 -17.90 -12.50 -8.46
CA GLY A 101 -18.13 -13.72 -9.23
C GLY A 101 -17.61 -13.63 -10.68
N ASP A 102 -17.91 -14.66 -11.46
CA ASP A 102 -17.48 -14.82 -12.87
C ASP A 102 -18.59 -14.41 -13.86
N GLU A 103 -19.51 -13.54 -13.45
CA GLU A 103 -20.60 -13.07 -14.31
C GLU A 103 -20.11 -12.08 -15.37
N ALA A 104 -20.88 -11.93 -16.46
CA ALA A 104 -20.44 -11.21 -17.66
C ALA A 104 -20.48 -9.69 -17.51
N THR A 105 -21.39 -9.15 -16.69
CA THR A 105 -21.57 -7.70 -16.52
C THR A 105 -21.45 -7.29 -15.05
N GLY A 106 -21.08 -6.04 -14.79
CA GLY A 106 -20.96 -5.53 -13.41
C GLY A 106 -22.26 -5.64 -12.60
N ALA A 107 -23.42 -5.45 -13.24
CA ALA A 107 -24.72 -5.59 -12.58
C ALA A 107 -25.01 -7.05 -12.21
N GLU A 108 -24.71 -7.99 -13.10
CA GLU A 108 -24.83 -9.43 -12.82
C GLU A 108 -23.84 -9.89 -11.75
N LYS A 109 -22.61 -9.35 -11.75
CA LYS A 109 -21.62 -9.61 -10.70
C LYS A 109 -22.10 -9.13 -9.32
N LEU A 110 -22.70 -7.94 -9.25
CA LEU A 110 -23.32 -7.43 -8.01
C LEU A 110 -24.48 -8.32 -7.55
N ALA A 111 -25.34 -8.73 -8.48
CA ALA A 111 -26.42 -9.67 -8.18
C ALA A 111 -25.88 -11.04 -7.72
N GLY A 112 -24.79 -11.53 -8.31
CA GLY A 112 -24.09 -12.76 -7.91
C GLY A 112 -23.49 -12.67 -6.49
N ILE A 113 -22.93 -11.51 -6.13
CA ILE A 113 -22.48 -11.21 -4.76
C ILE A 113 -23.66 -11.21 -3.78
N GLY A 114 -24.83 -10.78 -4.26
CA GLY A 114 -26.09 -10.90 -3.55
C GLY A 114 -26.82 -9.60 -3.28
N PHE A 115 -26.56 -8.53 -4.02
CA PHE A 115 -27.31 -7.29 -3.86
C PHE A 115 -27.46 -6.51 -5.16
N GLU A 116 -28.51 -5.71 -5.24
CA GLU A 116 -28.78 -4.78 -6.33
C GLU A 116 -28.63 -3.34 -5.81
N THR A 117 -28.25 -2.44 -6.70
CA THR A 117 -28.02 -1.03 -6.38
C THR A 117 -28.99 -0.15 -7.14
N ARG A 118 -29.47 0.91 -6.49
CA ARG A 118 -30.22 1.99 -7.12
C ARG A 118 -29.50 3.32 -6.95
N GLU A 119 -29.68 4.20 -7.92
CA GLU A 119 -29.22 5.58 -7.84
C GLU A 119 -30.37 6.51 -7.46
N GLU A 120 -30.16 7.33 -6.43
CA GLU A 120 -31.12 8.32 -5.96
C GLU A 120 -30.38 9.60 -5.60
N GLU A 121 -30.75 10.72 -6.24
CA GLU A 121 -30.14 12.05 -6.01
C GLU A 121 -28.60 12.07 -6.12
N GLY A 122 -28.02 11.26 -7.02
CA GLY A 122 -26.56 11.16 -7.22
C GLY A 122 -25.83 10.35 -6.14
N LYS A 123 -26.58 9.56 -5.36
CA LYS A 123 -26.06 8.61 -4.37
C LYS A 123 -26.48 7.20 -4.75
N ILE A 124 -25.63 6.23 -4.41
CA ILE A 124 -25.95 4.82 -4.62
C ILE A 124 -26.44 4.20 -3.32
N PHE A 125 -27.61 3.60 -3.38
CA PHE A 125 -28.23 2.84 -2.29
C PHE A 125 -28.37 1.37 -2.67
N ILE A 126 -28.38 0.52 -1.66
CA ILE A 126 -28.71 -0.89 -1.83
C ILE A 126 -30.23 -1.03 -1.97
N ASP A 127 -30.66 -1.54 -3.12
CA ASP A 127 -32.08 -1.68 -3.47
C ASP A 127 -32.65 -3.05 -3.14
N ASN A 128 -31.82 -4.08 -3.18
CA ASN A 128 -32.26 -5.40 -2.78
C ASN A 128 -31.07 -6.19 -2.27
N VAL A 129 -31.31 -7.08 -1.31
CA VAL A 129 -30.31 -8.02 -0.81
C VAL A 129 -30.88 -9.42 -0.93
N ILE A 130 -30.19 -10.27 -1.67
CA ILE A 130 -30.59 -11.67 -1.88
C ILE A 130 -30.33 -12.42 -0.57
N PHE A 131 -31.38 -13.06 -0.06
CA PHE A 131 -31.32 -13.87 1.15
C PHE A 131 -30.34 -15.05 1.01
N GLY A 132 -29.52 -15.29 2.03
CA GLY A 132 -28.49 -16.32 2.09
C GLY A 132 -27.18 -15.97 1.38
N SER A 133 -27.09 -14.79 0.75
CA SER A 133 -25.94 -14.36 -0.04
C SER A 133 -24.70 -13.99 0.80
N ALA A 134 -23.56 -13.80 0.12
CA ALA A 134 -22.34 -13.32 0.77
C ALA A 134 -22.51 -11.87 1.26
N ALA A 135 -23.28 -11.06 0.55
CA ALA A 135 -23.65 -9.71 0.94
C ALA A 135 -24.42 -9.69 2.27
N GLU A 136 -25.52 -10.42 2.37
CA GLU A 136 -26.34 -10.47 3.60
C GLU A 136 -25.51 -10.95 4.80
N LYS A 137 -24.72 -12.03 4.62
CA LYS A 137 -23.83 -12.56 5.68
C LYS A 137 -22.77 -11.56 6.14
N SER A 138 -22.39 -10.62 5.28
CA SER A 138 -21.44 -9.55 5.59
C SER A 138 -22.11 -8.35 6.28
N GLY A 139 -23.43 -8.37 6.43
CA GLY A 139 -24.24 -7.33 7.06
C GLY A 139 -24.68 -6.21 6.12
N VAL A 140 -24.73 -6.50 4.82
CA VAL A 140 -25.39 -5.65 3.82
C VAL A 140 -26.89 -5.72 4.06
N ASP A 141 -27.56 -4.58 4.06
CA ASP A 141 -29.02 -4.48 4.25
C ASP A 141 -29.61 -3.48 3.26
N PHE A 142 -30.93 -3.56 3.09
CA PHE A 142 -31.71 -2.63 2.28
C PHE A 142 -31.56 -1.18 2.80
N ASP A 143 -31.66 -0.20 1.90
CA ASP A 143 -31.55 1.25 2.18
C ASP A 143 -30.21 1.73 2.75
N GLN A 144 -29.16 0.90 2.70
CA GLN A 144 -27.82 1.35 3.04
C GLN A 144 -27.19 2.14 1.88
N GLU A 145 -26.54 3.26 2.21
CA GLU A 145 -25.82 4.14 1.28
C GLU A 145 -24.40 3.60 1.05
N ILE A 146 -24.00 3.44 -0.21
CA ILE A 146 -22.62 3.11 -0.58
C ILE A 146 -21.86 4.43 -0.70
N LEU A 147 -20.91 4.66 0.20
CA LEU A 147 -20.14 5.91 0.24
C LEU A 147 -18.96 5.91 -0.72
N ASN A 148 -18.18 4.84 -0.72
CA ASN A 148 -17.01 4.70 -1.56
C ASN A 148 -16.69 3.23 -1.84
N ILE A 149 -15.90 3.03 -2.90
CA ILE A 149 -15.39 1.74 -3.31
C ILE A 149 -13.87 1.82 -3.25
N GLN A 150 -13.23 0.80 -2.68
CA GLN A 150 -11.78 0.70 -2.67
C GLN A 150 -11.33 -0.21 -3.82
N VAL A 151 -10.81 0.41 -4.87
CA VAL A 151 -10.28 -0.32 -6.04
C VAL A 151 -8.75 -0.48 -5.93
N PRO A 152 -8.19 -1.61 -6.38
CA PRO A 152 -6.74 -1.78 -6.46
C PRO A 152 -6.13 -0.71 -7.37
N ASN A 153 -5.19 0.07 -6.84
CA ASN A 153 -4.52 1.08 -7.64
C ASN A 153 -3.51 0.44 -8.61
N HIS A 154 -3.52 0.84 -9.88
CA HIS A 154 -2.50 0.43 -10.84
C HIS A 154 -1.17 1.13 -10.52
N ARG A 155 -0.40 0.56 -9.59
CA ARG A 155 0.86 1.12 -9.13
C ARG A 155 2.06 0.42 -9.75
N LEU A 156 3.09 1.20 -10.05
CA LEU A 156 4.41 0.66 -10.34
C LEU A 156 4.95 -0.13 -9.13
N PRO A 157 5.75 -1.17 -9.37
CA PRO A 157 6.25 -2.03 -8.31
C PRO A 157 7.06 -1.23 -7.27
N PRO A 158 6.86 -1.49 -5.96
CA PRO A 158 7.53 -0.76 -4.88
C PRO A 158 9.07 -0.94 -4.88
N GLU A 159 9.58 -1.93 -5.63
CA GLU A 159 11.00 -2.19 -5.87
C GLU A 159 11.75 -1.00 -6.46
N LEU A 160 11.04 -0.06 -7.11
CA LEU A 160 11.62 1.19 -7.59
C LEU A 160 12.28 2.00 -6.46
N MET A 161 11.88 1.80 -5.20
CA MET A 161 12.51 2.45 -4.05
C MET A 161 13.91 1.94 -3.73
N TYR A 162 14.34 0.80 -4.30
CA TYR A 162 15.70 0.32 -4.12
C TYR A 162 16.73 1.22 -4.81
N PHE A 163 16.39 1.82 -5.95
CA PHE A 163 17.29 2.74 -6.66
C PHE A 163 17.71 3.96 -5.82
N PRO A 164 16.78 4.76 -5.24
CA PRO A 164 17.18 5.89 -4.41
C PRO A 164 17.92 5.46 -3.13
N ALA A 165 17.56 4.32 -2.53
CA ALA A 165 18.24 3.81 -1.34
C ALA A 165 19.69 3.39 -1.62
N VAL A 166 19.91 2.64 -2.70
CA VAL A 166 21.26 2.23 -3.14
C VAL A 166 22.08 3.44 -3.58
N GLY A 167 21.46 4.41 -4.26
CA GLY A 167 22.12 5.67 -4.63
C GLY A 167 22.64 6.44 -3.41
N LEU A 168 21.81 6.56 -2.37
CA LEU A 168 22.20 7.19 -1.11
C LEU A 168 23.31 6.41 -0.39
N TYR A 169 23.24 5.08 -0.38
CA TYR A 169 24.29 4.22 0.16
C TYR A 169 25.64 4.43 -0.54
N ILE A 170 25.65 4.43 -1.88
CA ILE A 170 26.86 4.65 -2.68
C ILE A 170 27.44 6.03 -2.41
N LEU A 171 26.58 7.07 -2.28
CA LEU A 171 27.03 8.42 -1.94
C LEU A 171 27.77 8.45 -0.59
N LEU A 172 27.20 7.83 0.44
CA LEU A 172 27.82 7.72 1.77
C LEU A 172 29.14 6.94 1.70
N TYR A 173 29.17 5.84 0.95
CA TYR A 173 30.39 5.06 0.71
C TYR A 173 31.50 5.91 0.08
N VAL A 174 31.20 6.68 -0.97
CA VAL A 174 32.18 7.55 -1.65
C VAL A 174 32.69 8.65 -0.71
N ILE A 175 31.81 9.27 0.09
CA ILE A 175 32.21 10.30 1.07
C ILE A 175 33.17 9.70 2.11
N HIS A 176 32.83 8.53 2.66
CA HIS A 176 33.67 7.83 3.63
C HIS A 176 35.01 7.39 3.02
N PHE A 177 35.00 6.88 1.79
CA PHE A 177 36.21 6.45 1.09
C PHE A 177 37.18 7.61 0.82
N ARG A 178 36.67 8.78 0.41
CA ARG A 178 37.50 9.99 0.23
C ARG A 178 38.09 10.49 1.55
N ARG A 179 37.34 10.39 2.66
CA ARG A 179 37.83 10.77 4.00
C ARG A 179 38.92 9.84 4.50
N ARG A 180 38.76 8.52 4.30
CA ARG A 180 39.78 7.52 4.66
C ARG A 180 41.11 7.79 3.94
N LYS A 181 41.08 8.01 2.63
CA LYS A 181 42.30 8.34 1.85
C LYS A 181 43.02 9.59 2.36
N LYS A 182 42.29 10.62 2.78
CA LYS A 182 42.90 11.83 3.38
C LYS A 182 43.57 11.54 4.72
N GLN A 183 42.98 10.69 5.54
CA GLN A 183 43.56 10.27 6.82
C GLN A 183 44.83 9.45 6.60
N GLU A 184 44.79 8.45 5.71
CA GLU A 184 45.96 7.64 5.36
C GLU A 184 47.13 8.51 4.82
N LEU A 185 46.85 9.48 3.95
CA LEU A 185 47.89 10.42 3.46
C LEU A 185 48.51 11.25 4.59
N SER A 186 47.71 11.71 5.56
CA SER A 186 48.21 12.49 6.70
C SER A 186 49.05 11.68 7.68
N THR A 187 48.78 10.38 7.82
CA THR A 187 49.56 9.49 8.69
C THR A 187 50.90 9.09 8.05
N VAL A 188 50.97 9.03 6.72
CA VAL A 188 52.23 8.76 5.99
C VAL A 188 53.13 9.99 5.88
N ALA A 189 52.56 11.19 5.93
CA ALA A 189 53.29 12.46 5.85
C ALA A 189 53.79 13.01 7.20
N ALA A 190 53.37 12.40 8.32
CA ALA A 190 53.76 12.75 9.69
C ALA A 190 54.78 11.75 10.24
#